data_AF-A0A3N5GZF7-F1
#
_entry.id   AF-A0A3N5GZF7-F1
#
_cell.length_a   1.000
_cell.length_b   1.000
_cell.length_c   1.000
_cell.angle_alpha   90.00
_cell.angle_beta   90.00
_cell.angle_gamma   90.00
#
_symmetry.space_group_name_H-M   'P 1'
#
loop_
_entity.id
_entity.type
_entity.pdbx_description
1 polymer ?
#
loop_
_entity_poly.entity_id
_entity_poly.type
_entity_poly.pdbx_seq_one_letter_code
_entity_poly.pdbx_strand_id
1 'polypeptide(L)'
;MPRDELRQPLRKRSLSERLRAKRPGALATASVVLAVTVAGGAIWLSRIPHPFAGEPVVIAAIPPAEELKTSSTTPDAAAEDTAAADEAAETVLEAEEAPPKDYSQEAAIIMATHRPLKAAPIADVMEQGPDGPLPRVSKQGRKPSDVYAQVTPTAVITSARPKIAILLGGMGINQRLTQKAIKELPGDISFGFAPYGENLQAQVNRARAKGHEVMLQLPLEPPGYPGINPGPQTLLSDAPEEENLKSLRWMLSRFAGFTGITNYMGGRFLAVPDSLAPV
;
A
#
# COMPACT_ATOMS: atom_id res chain seq x y z
N MET A 1 65.15 -16.61 -78.89
CA MET A 1 63.70 -16.54 -79.14
C MET A 1 63.01 -16.03 -77.88
N PRO A 2 62.65 -14.74 -77.79
CA PRO A 2 61.84 -14.25 -76.68
C PRO A 2 60.38 -14.68 -76.92
N ARG A 3 59.74 -15.25 -75.89
CA ARG A 3 58.34 -15.67 -75.95
C ARG A 3 57.41 -14.45 -75.93
N ASP A 4 56.37 -14.57 -76.74
CA ASP A 4 55.36 -13.61 -77.13
C ASP A 4 54.34 -13.37 -75.98
N GLU A 5 54.70 -12.54 -75.00
CA GLU A 5 53.79 -12.17 -73.88
C GLU A 5 52.83 -11.01 -74.21
N LEU A 6 52.93 -10.40 -75.38
CA LEU A 6 52.20 -9.18 -75.74
C LEU A 6 50.80 -9.41 -76.33
N ARG A 7 50.31 -10.66 -76.38
CA ARG A 7 49.02 -11.02 -77.01
C ARG A 7 47.98 -11.64 -76.07
N GLN A 8 48.08 -11.47 -74.75
CA GLN A 8 46.96 -11.81 -73.85
C GLN A 8 46.06 -10.59 -73.61
N PRO A 9 44.74 -10.67 -73.85
CA PRO A 9 43.85 -9.56 -73.53
C PRO A 9 43.80 -9.33 -72.01
N LEU A 10 43.88 -8.06 -71.60
CA LEU A 10 43.78 -7.61 -70.21
C LEU A 10 42.42 -7.99 -69.60
N ARG A 11 42.35 -9.19 -69.00
CA ARG A 11 41.20 -9.63 -68.20
C ARG A 11 41.16 -8.79 -66.90
N LYS A 12 40.23 -7.85 -66.80
CA LYS A 12 39.96 -7.11 -65.56
C LYS A 12 39.46 -8.10 -64.50
N ARG A 13 40.26 -8.38 -63.48
CA ARG A 13 39.87 -9.22 -62.34
C ARG A 13 38.64 -8.63 -61.64
N SER A 14 37.65 -9.46 -61.34
CA SER A 14 36.44 -9.04 -60.63
C SER A 14 36.77 -8.65 -59.18
N LEU A 15 35.93 -7.84 -58.53
CA LEU A 15 36.16 -7.41 -57.14
C LEU A 15 36.29 -8.60 -56.17
N SER A 16 35.54 -9.68 -56.41
CA SER A 16 35.63 -10.93 -55.63
C SER A 16 36.93 -11.69 -55.86
N GLU A 17 37.49 -11.68 -57.08
CA GLU A 17 38.83 -12.22 -57.37
C GLU A 17 39.95 -11.40 -56.71
N ARG A 18 39.79 -10.07 -56.61
CA ARG A 18 40.76 -9.18 -55.92
C ARG A 18 40.72 -9.34 -54.40
N LEU A 19 39.53 -9.59 -53.84
CA LEU A 19 39.33 -9.86 -52.42
C LEU A 19 39.85 -11.26 -52.02
N ARG A 20 39.71 -12.29 -52.88
CA ARG A 20 40.31 -13.62 -52.65
C ARG A 20 41.83 -13.65 -52.82
N ALA A 21 42.40 -12.78 -53.67
CA ALA A 21 43.84 -12.72 -53.90
C ALA A 21 44.61 -12.08 -52.73
N LYS A 22 43.96 -11.22 -51.93
CA LYS A 22 44.51 -10.71 -50.68
C LYS A 22 44.09 -11.64 -49.54
N ARG A 23 45.00 -12.53 -49.12
CA ARG A 23 44.87 -13.16 -47.80
C ARG A 23 44.89 -12.02 -46.77
N PRO A 24 43.80 -11.76 -46.04
CA PRO A 24 43.81 -10.70 -45.04
C PRO A 24 44.91 -11.05 -44.03
N GLY A 25 45.80 -10.10 -43.76
CA GLY A 25 46.86 -10.31 -42.77
C GLY A 25 46.23 -10.63 -41.41
N ALA A 26 46.92 -11.42 -40.58
CA ALA A 26 46.41 -11.85 -39.28
C ALA A 26 45.89 -10.70 -38.40
N LEU A 27 46.46 -9.49 -38.56
CA LEU A 27 46.03 -8.26 -37.91
C LEU A 27 44.65 -7.76 -38.36
N ALA A 28 44.33 -7.87 -39.65
CA ALA A 28 43.04 -7.44 -40.19
C ALA A 28 41.92 -8.41 -39.77
N THR A 29 42.21 -9.71 -39.71
CA THR A 29 41.26 -10.69 -39.18
C THR A 29 41.06 -10.52 -37.68
N ALA A 30 42.14 -10.26 -36.92
CA ALA A 30 42.05 -10.06 -35.48
C ALA A 30 41.24 -8.81 -35.11
N SER A 31 41.42 -7.70 -35.83
CA SER A 31 40.70 -6.46 -35.59
C SER A 31 39.20 -6.56 -35.92
N VAL A 32 38.83 -7.27 -36.99
CA VAL A 32 37.41 -7.53 -37.30
C VAL A 32 36.77 -8.43 -36.25
N VAL A 33 37.46 -9.49 -35.80
CA VAL A 33 36.96 -10.37 -34.75
C VAL A 33 36.77 -9.59 -33.44
N LEU A 34 37.73 -8.73 -33.06
CA LEU A 34 37.62 -7.87 -31.88
C LEU A 34 36.44 -6.89 -31.98
N ALA A 35 36.23 -6.27 -33.14
CA ALA A 35 35.12 -5.35 -33.33
C ALA A 35 33.77 -6.06 -33.20
N VAL A 36 33.65 -7.28 -33.75
CA VAL A 36 32.43 -8.09 -33.65
C VAL A 36 32.19 -8.56 -32.22
N THR A 37 33.21 -8.99 -31.48
CA THR A 37 33.04 -9.42 -30.08
C THR A 37 32.66 -8.26 -29.17
N VAL A 38 33.28 -7.09 -29.34
CA VAL A 38 32.93 -5.88 -28.58
C VAL A 38 31.49 -5.44 -28.87
N ALA A 39 31.11 -5.38 -30.16
CA ALA A 39 29.74 -5.00 -30.54
C ALA A 39 28.70 -6.01 -30.03
N GLY A 40 28.99 -7.31 -30.13
CA GLY A 40 28.14 -8.36 -29.60
C GLY A 40 27.98 -8.27 -28.08
N GLY A 41 29.09 -8.03 -27.36
CA GLY A 41 29.09 -7.82 -25.91
C GLY A 41 28.26 -6.60 -25.48
N ALA A 42 28.39 -5.49 -26.20
CA ALA A 42 27.61 -4.28 -25.93
C ALA A 42 26.11 -4.48 -26.17
N ILE A 43 25.72 -5.16 -27.25
CA ILE A 43 24.31 -5.48 -27.54
C ILE A 43 23.77 -6.45 -26.48
N TRP A 44 24.55 -7.45 -26.07
CA TRP A 44 24.16 -8.40 -25.03
C TRP A 44 23.98 -7.71 -23.67
N LEU A 45 24.92 -6.86 -23.26
CA LEU A 45 24.83 -6.03 -22.04
C LEU A 45 23.61 -5.10 -22.08
N SER A 46 23.28 -4.50 -23.23
CA SER A 46 22.10 -3.62 -23.35
C SER A 46 20.76 -4.34 -23.20
N ARG A 47 20.74 -5.67 -23.37
CA ARG A 47 19.54 -6.52 -23.28
C ARG A 47 19.38 -7.18 -21.91
N ILE A 48 20.40 -7.13 -21.05
CA ILE A 48 20.30 -7.62 -19.68
C ILE A 48 19.79 -6.47 -18.82
N PRO A 49 18.57 -6.54 -18.26
CA PRO A 49 18.14 -5.58 -17.28
C PRO A 49 19.03 -5.72 -16.04
N HIS A 50 19.83 -4.70 -15.76
CA HIS A 50 20.64 -4.62 -14.53
C HIS A 50 19.86 -3.81 -13.49
N PRO A 51 19.12 -4.44 -12.57
CA PRO A 51 18.33 -3.73 -11.57
C PRO A 51 19.17 -2.92 -10.55
N PHE A 52 20.51 -3.01 -10.56
CA PHE A 52 21.38 -2.40 -9.53
C PHE A 52 22.68 -1.81 -10.08
N ALA A 53 22.74 -1.36 -11.33
CA ALA A 53 23.94 -0.74 -11.87
C ALA A 53 24.19 0.66 -11.25
N GLY A 54 24.88 0.72 -10.11
CA GLY A 54 25.45 1.96 -9.55
C GLY A 54 25.17 2.25 -8.06
N GLU A 55 24.37 1.44 -7.37
CA GLU A 55 24.08 1.67 -5.94
C GLU A 55 24.88 0.71 -5.06
N PRO A 56 25.56 1.18 -4.00
CA PRO A 56 26.27 0.30 -3.07
C PRO A 56 25.25 -0.50 -2.26
N VAL A 57 25.15 -1.81 -2.51
CA VAL A 57 24.33 -2.73 -1.72
C VAL A 57 25.23 -3.50 -0.77
N VAL A 58 25.05 -3.30 0.54
CA VAL A 58 25.66 -4.13 1.59
C VAL A 58 24.60 -5.08 2.13
N ILE A 59 24.88 -6.37 2.03
CA ILE A 59 24.01 -7.45 2.51
C ILE A 59 24.62 -7.99 3.80
N ALA A 60 23.89 -7.93 4.91
CA ALA A 60 24.26 -8.58 6.16
C ALA A 60 23.22 -9.66 6.52
N ALA A 61 23.70 -10.79 7.02
CA ALA A 61 22.86 -11.94 7.38
C ALA A 61 22.21 -11.73 8.76
N ILE A 62 20.92 -12.06 8.86
CA ILE A 62 20.17 -12.06 10.12
C ILE A 62 20.06 -13.52 10.59
N PRO A 63 20.58 -13.88 11.77
CA PRO A 63 20.38 -15.22 12.32
C PRO A 63 18.90 -15.43 12.70
N PRO A 64 18.42 -16.69 12.67
CA PRO A 64 17.00 -17.02 12.91
C PRO A 64 16.56 -16.59 14.31
N ALA A 65 15.33 -16.07 14.40
CA ALA A 65 14.73 -15.60 15.64
C ALA A 65 14.50 -16.78 16.61
N GLU A 66 15.02 -16.66 17.83
CA GLU A 66 14.56 -17.49 18.93
C GLU A 66 13.12 -17.09 19.29
N GLU A 67 12.25 -18.10 19.41
CA GLU A 67 10.84 -17.91 19.76
C GLU A 67 10.71 -17.25 21.13
N LEU A 68 10.21 -16.01 21.13
CA LEU A 68 9.79 -15.34 22.36
C LEU A 68 8.57 -16.07 22.91
N LYS A 69 8.76 -16.81 24.00
CA LYS A 69 7.67 -17.39 24.79
C LYS A 69 6.90 -16.27 25.49
N THR A 70 5.84 -15.78 24.86
CA THR A 70 4.82 -14.94 25.52
C THR A 70 3.78 -15.82 26.19
N SER A 71 3.38 -15.49 27.42
CA SER A 71 2.54 -16.32 28.33
C SER A 71 1.06 -16.44 27.93
N SER A 72 0.74 -16.46 26.65
CA SER A 72 -0.64 -16.35 26.16
C SER A 72 -0.99 -17.48 25.18
N THR A 73 -0.73 -18.73 25.57
CA THR A 73 -1.48 -19.90 25.05
C THR A 73 -1.31 -21.09 26.00
N THR A 74 -2.26 -21.28 26.93
CA THR A 74 -2.65 -22.63 27.37
C THR A 74 -4.16 -22.64 27.64
N PRO A 75 -4.93 -23.55 27.02
CA PRO A 75 -6.35 -23.73 27.36
C PRO A 75 -6.52 -24.67 28.58
N ASP A 76 -7.30 -24.17 29.53
CA ASP A 76 -8.27 -24.83 30.42
C ASP A 76 -7.88 -26.00 31.36
N ALA A 77 -8.14 -25.80 32.67
CA ALA A 77 -8.73 -26.79 33.59
C ALA A 77 -9.08 -26.16 34.95
N ALA A 78 -10.39 -25.96 35.16
CA ALA A 78 -11.21 -26.17 36.37
C ALA A 78 -10.68 -25.86 37.81
N ALA A 79 -11.38 -24.90 38.43
CA ALA A 79 -12.01 -24.88 39.77
C ALA A 79 -11.22 -25.32 41.04
N GLU A 80 -11.09 -24.41 42.02
CA GLU A 80 -11.92 -24.39 43.25
C GLU A 80 -11.68 -23.14 44.11
N ASP A 81 -12.70 -22.82 44.89
CA ASP A 81 -13.04 -21.62 45.66
C ASP A 81 -12.38 -21.56 47.05
N THR A 82 -11.93 -20.38 47.51
CA THR A 82 -12.21 -19.92 48.90
C THR A 82 -11.91 -18.43 49.12
N ALA A 83 -12.71 -17.87 50.02
CA ALA A 83 -12.93 -16.47 50.32
C ALA A 83 -11.86 -15.74 51.17
N ALA A 84 -11.96 -14.41 51.09
CA ALA A 84 -11.94 -13.42 52.18
C ALA A 84 -10.88 -12.31 52.09
N ALA A 85 -11.36 -11.10 52.41
CA ALA A 85 -10.72 -9.79 52.60
C ALA A 85 -9.30 -9.85 53.21
N ASP A 86 -8.39 -8.91 52.95
CA ASP A 86 -8.54 -7.48 53.24
C ASP A 86 -7.32 -6.70 52.68
N GLU A 87 -7.48 -5.37 52.67
CA GLU A 87 -6.46 -4.31 52.65
C GLU A 87 -5.76 -3.94 51.33
N ALA A 88 -6.16 -2.76 50.87
CA ALA A 88 -5.43 -1.89 49.98
C ALA A 88 -4.04 -1.58 50.55
N ALA A 89 -3.01 -1.97 49.80
CA ALA A 89 -1.70 -1.37 49.88
C ALA A 89 -1.36 -0.84 48.48
N GLU A 90 -1.25 0.49 48.37
CA GLU A 90 -0.59 1.16 47.27
C GLU A 90 0.86 0.65 47.21
N THR A 91 1.12 -0.32 46.34
CA THR A 91 2.49 -0.65 45.94
C THR A 91 2.72 0.03 44.61
N VAL A 92 3.39 1.17 44.67
CA VAL A 92 4.03 1.82 43.53
C VAL A 92 4.85 0.75 42.81
N LEU A 93 4.44 0.40 41.59
CA LEU A 93 5.25 -0.42 40.70
C LEU A 93 6.43 0.45 40.28
N GLU A 94 7.55 0.29 41.00
CA GLU A 94 8.86 0.76 40.57
C GLU A 94 9.15 0.11 39.22
N ALA A 95 9.01 0.89 38.14
CA ALA A 95 9.42 0.46 36.82
C ALA A 95 10.94 0.32 36.85
N GLU A 96 11.42 -0.91 36.90
CA GLU A 96 12.83 -1.21 36.68
C GLU A 96 13.16 -0.76 35.26
N GLU A 97 13.79 0.42 35.15
CA GLU A 97 14.16 1.06 33.90
C GLU A 97 15.29 0.24 33.28
N ALA A 98 14.90 -0.75 32.49
CA ALA A 98 15.84 -1.46 31.62
C ALA A 98 16.57 -0.42 30.77
N PRO A 99 17.92 -0.50 30.66
CA PRO A 99 18.69 0.52 29.97
C PRO A 99 18.17 0.67 28.53
N PRO A 100 18.11 1.91 27.99
CA PRO A 100 17.57 2.16 26.68
C PRO A 100 18.36 1.33 25.68
N LYS A 101 17.72 0.29 25.13
CA LYS A 101 18.27 -0.40 23.96
C LYS A 101 18.28 0.63 22.85
N ASP A 102 19.47 0.96 22.38
CA ASP A 102 19.70 1.86 21.27
C ASP A 102 19.15 1.18 20.00
N TYR A 103 17.88 1.44 19.71
CA TYR A 103 17.25 1.05 18.45
C TYR A 103 17.68 2.03 17.35
N SER A 104 18.98 2.08 17.06
CA SER A 104 19.54 2.85 15.94
C SER A 104 19.36 2.12 14.60
N GLN A 105 18.25 1.40 14.44
CA GLN A 105 17.89 0.80 13.16
C GLN A 105 16.81 1.66 12.48
N GLU A 106 17.29 2.55 11.60
CA GLU A 106 16.43 3.20 10.61
C GLU A 106 15.80 2.12 9.72
N ALA A 107 14.58 1.72 10.08
CA ALA A 107 13.73 0.93 9.21
C ALA A 107 13.50 1.74 7.93
N ALA A 108 14.12 1.33 6.82
CA ALA A 108 13.81 1.88 5.51
C ALA A 108 12.39 1.43 5.12
N ILE A 109 11.40 2.23 5.51
CA ILE A 109 10.08 2.19 4.90
C ILE A 109 10.32 2.45 3.41
N ILE A 110 10.07 1.45 2.56
CA ILE A 110 10.11 1.64 1.11
C ILE A 110 8.96 2.59 0.79
N MET A 111 9.21 3.90 0.87
CA MET A 111 8.27 4.94 0.49
C MET A 111 8.19 4.91 -1.02
N ALA A 112 7.16 4.27 -1.55
CA ALA A 112 6.84 4.36 -2.96
C ALA A 112 6.55 5.82 -3.30
N THR A 113 7.00 6.29 -4.46
CA THR A 113 6.64 7.62 -4.93
C THR A 113 5.12 7.72 -5.02
N HIS A 114 4.54 8.57 -4.16
CA HIS A 114 3.10 8.63 -3.99
C HIS A 114 2.42 9.04 -5.30
N ARG A 115 1.58 8.14 -5.84
CA ARG A 115 0.78 8.43 -7.02
C ARG A 115 -0.52 9.10 -6.58
N PRO A 116 -0.85 10.30 -7.12
CA PRO A 116 -2.13 10.93 -6.82
C PRO A 116 -3.27 10.00 -7.26
N LEU A 117 -4.25 9.80 -6.38
CA LEU A 117 -5.45 9.04 -6.70
C LEU A 117 -6.45 9.92 -7.46
N LYS A 118 -7.34 9.28 -8.21
CA LYS A 118 -8.43 9.97 -8.92
C LYS A 118 -9.29 10.74 -7.92
N ALA A 119 -9.61 11.98 -8.26
CA ALA A 119 -10.56 12.78 -7.49
C ALA A 119 -11.94 12.10 -7.47
N ALA A 120 -12.64 12.25 -6.35
CA ALA A 120 -14.01 11.79 -6.17
C ALA A 120 -14.99 12.97 -6.30
N PRO A 121 -16.25 12.73 -6.67
CA PRO A 121 -16.90 11.44 -6.95
C PRO A 121 -16.61 10.88 -8.37
N ILE A 122 -16.64 9.56 -8.51
CA ILE A 122 -16.66 8.86 -9.80
C ILE A 122 -18.08 8.36 -10.06
N ALA A 123 -18.75 8.93 -11.07
CA ALA A 123 -20.19 8.72 -11.33
C ALA A 123 -20.60 7.24 -11.50
N ASP A 124 -19.73 6.39 -12.03
CA ASP A 124 -20.02 4.97 -12.30
C ASP A 124 -20.36 4.16 -11.04
N VAL A 125 -19.77 4.54 -9.90
CA VAL A 125 -19.90 3.87 -8.59
C VAL A 125 -20.70 4.70 -7.58
N MET A 126 -21.51 5.65 -8.06
CA MET A 126 -22.37 6.49 -7.24
C MET A 126 -23.81 6.46 -7.75
N GLU A 127 -24.77 6.60 -6.85
CA GLU A 127 -26.19 6.89 -7.14
C GLU A 127 -26.67 8.08 -6.32
N GLN A 128 -27.79 8.67 -6.73
CA GLN A 128 -28.45 9.69 -5.96
C GLN A 128 -29.38 9.04 -4.93
N GLY A 129 -29.10 9.24 -3.66
CA GLY A 129 -29.97 8.88 -2.54
C GLY A 129 -30.77 10.07 -2.01
N PRO A 130 -31.64 9.83 -1.01
CA PRO A 130 -32.46 10.87 -0.38
C PRO A 130 -31.64 11.98 0.30
N ASP A 131 -30.58 11.58 1.02
CA ASP A 131 -29.75 12.51 1.81
C ASP A 131 -28.53 13.05 1.03
N GLY A 132 -28.25 12.48 -0.14
CA GLY A 132 -27.06 12.80 -0.93
C GLY A 132 -26.59 11.62 -1.78
N PRO A 133 -25.39 11.72 -2.38
CA PRO A 133 -24.86 10.69 -3.25
C PRO A 133 -24.42 9.46 -2.43
N LEU A 134 -24.88 8.27 -2.80
CA LEU A 134 -24.56 7.01 -2.13
C LEU A 134 -23.60 6.16 -2.98
N PRO A 135 -22.71 5.39 -2.35
CA PRO A 135 -21.88 4.42 -3.06
C PRO A 135 -22.75 3.28 -3.62
N ARG A 136 -22.47 2.86 -4.85
CA ARG A 136 -23.13 1.70 -5.46
C ARG A 136 -22.15 0.85 -6.27
N VAL A 137 -22.51 -0.40 -6.51
CA VAL A 137 -21.83 -1.23 -7.51
C VAL A 137 -22.26 -0.78 -8.91
N SER A 138 -21.28 -0.54 -9.79
CA SER A 138 -21.56 -0.14 -11.17
C SER A 138 -22.34 -1.21 -11.93
N LYS A 139 -22.92 -0.84 -13.09
CA LYS A 139 -23.58 -1.81 -13.99
C LYS A 139 -22.61 -2.88 -14.52
N GLN A 140 -21.31 -2.59 -14.46
CA GLN A 140 -20.21 -3.46 -14.91
C GLN A 140 -19.60 -4.27 -13.75
N GLY A 141 -20.18 -4.23 -12.55
CA GLY A 141 -19.71 -4.99 -11.39
C GLY A 141 -18.53 -4.36 -10.62
N ARG A 142 -18.03 -3.20 -11.05
CA ARG A 142 -16.97 -2.46 -10.34
C ARG A 142 -17.52 -1.91 -9.01
N LYS A 143 -16.80 -2.14 -7.92
CA LYS A 143 -17.15 -1.69 -6.56
C LYS A 143 -16.38 -0.43 -6.17
N PRO A 144 -16.91 0.42 -5.28
CA PRO A 144 -16.16 1.55 -4.70
C PRO A 144 -14.80 1.12 -4.13
N SER A 145 -14.73 -0.05 -3.48
CA SER A 145 -13.50 -0.64 -2.95
C SER A 145 -12.39 -0.74 -4.00
N ASP A 146 -12.73 -1.11 -5.23
CA ASP A 146 -11.74 -1.35 -6.29
C ASP A 146 -11.43 -0.05 -7.05
N VAL A 147 -12.43 0.82 -7.20
CA VAL A 147 -12.31 2.06 -7.96
C VAL A 147 -11.55 3.15 -7.21
N TYR A 148 -11.71 3.18 -5.89
CA TYR A 148 -11.11 4.18 -5.02
C TYR A 148 -9.83 3.72 -4.32
N ALA A 149 -9.44 2.45 -4.48
CA ALA A 149 -8.23 1.85 -3.91
C ALA A 149 -6.97 2.63 -4.23
N GLN A 150 -6.03 2.61 -3.30
CA GLN A 150 -4.67 3.02 -3.56
C GLN A 150 -4.02 2.06 -4.57
N VAL A 151 -3.18 2.63 -5.45
CA VAL A 151 -2.37 1.83 -6.37
C VAL A 151 -1.10 1.38 -5.64
N THR A 152 -1.10 0.14 -5.14
CA THR A 152 0.09 -0.46 -4.53
C THR A 152 1.07 -0.93 -5.62
N PRO A 153 2.37 -0.61 -5.53
CA PRO A 153 3.35 -1.09 -6.49
C PRO A 153 3.37 -2.62 -6.59
N THR A 154 3.47 -3.16 -7.81
CA THR A 154 3.52 -4.62 -8.03
C THR A 154 4.62 -5.29 -7.23
N ALA A 155 5.78 -4.63 -7.09
CA ALA A 155 6.89 -5.13 -6.27
C ALA A 155 6.49 -5.40 -4.81
N VAL A 156 5.62 -4.57 -4.22
CA VAL A 156 5.10 -4.77 -2.86
C VAL A 156 4.10 -5.93 -2.84
N ILE A 157 3.23 -6.02 -3.84
CA ILE A 157 2.21 -7.08 -3.94
C ILE A 157 2.86 -8.45 -4.13
N THR A 158 3.87 -8.57 -4.99
CA THR A 158 4.57 -9.83 -5.32
C THR A 158 5.68 -10.17 -4.34
N SER A 159 6.03 -9.25 -3.45
CA SER A 159 7.00 -9.50 -2.39
C SER A 159 6.51 -10.58 -1.44
N ALA A 160 7.41 -11.48 -1.04
CA ALA A 160 7.17 -12.47 0.01
C ALA A 160 7.24 -11.86 1.43
N ARG A 161 7.58 -10.57 1.55
CA ARG A 161 7.64 -9.89 2.86
C ARG A 161 6.24 -9.69 3.45
N PRO A 162 6.10 -9.66 4.79
CA PRO A 162 4.87 -9.24 5.44
C PRO A 162 4.41 -7.86 4.95
N LYS A 163 3.09 -7.68 4.85
CA LYS A 163 2.45 -6.44 4.40
C LYS A 163 1.72 -5.84 5.59
N ILE A 164 1.93 -4.56 5.82
CA ILE A 164 1.31 -3.81 6.92
C ILE A 164 0.43 -2.73 6.30
N ALA A 165 -0.79 -2.61 6.79
CA ALA A 165 -1.68 -1.50 6.48
C ALA A 165 -1.88 -0.67 7.76
N ILE A 166 -1.78 0.66 7.63
CA ILE A 166 -1.96 1.59 8.74
C ILE A 166 -3.15 2.49 8.42
N LEU A 167 -4.14 2.49 9.31
CA LEU A 167 -5.31 3.35 9.22
C LEU A 167 -5.26 4.39 10.33
N LEU A 168 -5.16 5.67 9.97
CA LEU A 168 -5.28 6.78 10.90
C LEU A 168 -6.72 7.31 10.89
N GLY A 169 -7.43 7.13 12.00
CA GLY A 169 -8.79 7.62 12.20
C GLY A 169 -8.87 9.04 12.75
N GLY A 170 -10.10 9.53 12.92
CA GLY A 170 -10.41 10.85 13.50
C GLY A 170 -10.32 12.00 12.50
N MET A 171 -10.17 11.70 11.20
CA MET A 171 -9.99 12.72 10.17
C MET A 171 -11.29 13.49 9.97
N GLY A 172 -11.18 14.80 9.69
CA GLY A 172 -12.32 15.68 9.46
C GLY A 172 -12.88 16.38 10.70
N ILE A 173 -12.66 15.86 11.92
CA ILE A 173 -13.12 16.50 13.17
C ILE A 173 -12.35 17.80 13.43
N ASN A 174 -11.02 17.76 13.31
CA ASN A 174 -10.17 18.95 13.42
C ASN A 174 -9.51 19.22 12.06
N GLN A 175 -9.95 20.28 11.39
CA GLN A 175 -9.45 20.64 10.06
C GLN A 175 -7.94 20.91 10.04
N ARG A 176 -7.37 21.53 11.08
CA ARG A 176 -5.93 21.84 11.14
C ARG A 176 -5.10 20.57 11.28
N LEU A 177 -5.50 19.67 12.18
CA LEU A 177 -4.81 18.38 12.35
C LEU A 177 -4.96 17.49 11.11
N THR A 178 -6.15 17.49 10.49
CA THR A 178 -6.39 16.75 9.25
C THR A 178 -5.49 17.25 8.12
N GLN A 179 -5.37 18.57 7.95
CA GLN A 179 -4.47 19.16 6.94
C GLN A 179 -3.00 18.85 7.24
N LYS A 180 -2.59 18.88 8.51
CA LYS A 180 -1.24 18.51 8.94
C LYS A 180 -0.95 17.05 8.58
N ALA A 181 -1.84 16.13 8.93
CA ALA A 181 -1.72 14.72 8.60
C ALA A 181 -1.61 14.47 7.09
N ILE A 182 -2.49 15.09 6.27
CA ILE A 182 -2.43 14.99 4.79
C ILE A 182 -1.10 15.54 4.23
N LYS A 183 -0.50 16.53 4.89
CA LYS A 183 0.74 17.17 4.41
C LYS A 183 1.99 16.37 4.79
N GLU A 184 2.02 15.83 6.01
CA GLU A 184 3.23 15.27 6.62
C GLU A 184 3.32 13.75 6.49
N LEU A 185 2.19 13.05 6.40
CA LEU A 185 2.18 11.59 6.33
C LEU A 185 2.38 11.09 4.88
N PRO A 186 3.07 9.96 4.69
CA PRO A 186 3.16 9.32 3.38
C PRO A 186 1.80 8.88 2.87
N GLY A 187 1.64 8.88 1.53
CA GLY A 187 0.43 8.42 0.85
C GLY A 187 0.04 6.96 1.11
N ASP A 188 0.95 6.16 1.71
CA ASP A 188 0.72 4.76 2.08
C ASP A 188 -0.07 4.61 3.39
N ILE A 189 -0.34 5.70 4.11
CA ILE A 189 -1.21 5.70 5.28
C ILE A 189 -2.65 5.97 4.82
N SER A 190 -3.55 5.06 5.18
CA SER A 190 -4.98 5.20 4.94
C SER A 190 -5.62 6.12 5.99
N PHE A 191 -6.66 6.86 5.59
CA PHE A 191 -7.34 7.82 6.45
C PHE A 191 -8.80 7.44 6.69
N GLY A 192 -9.18 7.31 7.97
CA GLY A 192 -10.56 7.16 8.40
C GLY A 192 -11.17 8.53 8.70
N PHE A 193 -12.14 8.96 7.90
CA PHE A 193 -12.87 10.22 8.11
C PHE A 193 -14.14 9.99 8.91
N ALA A 194 -14.36 10.85 9.90
CA ALA A 194 -15.62 10.90 10.63
C ALA A 194 -16.70 11.64 9.81
N PRO A 195 -17.99 11.25 9.93
CA PRO A 195 -19.08 11.77 9.10
C PRO A 195 -19.52 13.20 9.47
N TYR A 196 -19.08 13.68 10.63
CA TYR A 196 -19.50 14.96 11.22
C TYR A 196 -18.56 16.13 10.94
N GLY A 197 -17.44 15.89 10.25
CA GLY A 197 -16.53 16.96 9.88
C GLY A 197 -17.15 17.94 8.89
N GLU A 198 -16.59 19.15 8.84
CA GLU A 198 -16.98 20.18 7.89
C GLU A 198 -16.19 20.07 6.59
N ASN A 199 -16.83 20.38 5.46
CA ASN A 199 -16.18 20.40 4.14
C ASN A 199 -15.41 19.10 3.81
N LEU A 200 -15.97 17.95 4.20
CA LEU A 200 -15.32 16.64 4.10
C LEU A 200 -14.88 16.32 2.67
N GLN A 201 -15.72 16.58 1.66
CA GLN A 201 -15.37 16.28 0.27
C GLN A 201 -14.08 16.97 -0.19
N ALA A 202 -13.86 18.23 0.19
CA ALA A 202 -12.63 18.94 -0.17
C ALA A 202 -11.41 18.36 0.55
N GLN A 203 -11.56 17.98 1.83
CA GLN A 203 -10.49 17.34 2.60
C GLN A 203 -10.13 15.97 2.02
N VAL A 204 -11.13 15.16 1.66
CA VAL A 204 -10.97 13.85 1.02
C VAL A 204 -10.29 13.99 -0.34
N ASN A 205 -10.70 14.95 -1.17
CA ASN A 205 -10.05 15.19 -2.45
C ASN A 205 -8.57 15.59 -2.30
N ARG A 206 -8.22 16.37 -1.27
CA ARG A 206 -6.81 16.69 -0.96
C ARG A 206 -6.03 15.47 -0.48
N ALA A 207 -6.61 14.64 0.38
CA ALA A 207 -6.00 13.39 0.82
C ALA A 207 -5.73 12.45 -0.35
N ARG A 208 -6.73 12.25 -1.22
CA ARG A 208 -6.60 11.42 -2.43
C ARG A 208 -5.56 11.98 -3.40
N ALA A 209 -5.49 13.30 -3.58
CA ALA A 209 -4.46 13.93 -4.39
C ALA A 209 -3.04 13.72 -3.84
N LYS A 210 -2.89 13.39 -2.56
CA LYS A 210 -1.62 13.01 -1.91
C LYS A 210 -1.34 11.50 -1.92
N GLY A 211 -2.26 10.69 -2.44
CA GLY A 211 -2.09 9.24 -2.56
C GLY A 211 -2.80 8.43 -1.49
N HIS A 212 -3.39 9.07 -0.47
CA HIS A 212 -4.02 8.38 0.65
C HIS A 212 -5.31 7.66 0.23
N GLU A 213 -5.42 6.39 0.61
CA GLU A 213 -6.70 5.70 0.63
C GLU A 213 -7.59 6.25 1.74
N VAL A 214 -8.90 6.25 1.53
CA VAL A 214 -9.87 6.86 2.44
C VAL A 214 -10.93 5.84 2.83
N MET A 215 -11.28 5.81 4.12
CA MET A 215 -12.39 5.04 4.68
C MET A 215 -13.36 5.97 5.42
N LEU A 216 -14.63 5.60 5.50
CA LEU A 216 -15.62 6.27 6.34
C LEU A 216 -15.69 5.60 7.71
N GLN A 217 -15.60 6.37 8.80
CA GLN A 217 -15.76 5.86 10.15
C GLN A 217 -17.20 5.96 10.62
N LEU A 218 -17.83 4.83 10.90
CA LEU A 218 -19.19 4.74 11.40
C LEU A 218 -19.17 4.79 12.94
N PRO A 219 -19.78 5.80 13.57
CA PRO A 219 -19.97 5.84 15.01
C PRO A 219 -20.93 4.72 15.43
N LEU A 220 -20.46 3.83 16.28
CA LEU A 220 -21.19 2.67 16.78
C LEU A 220 -21.33 2.76 18.30
N GLU A 221 -22.38 2.16 18.85
CA GLU A 221 -22.68 2.20 20.27
C GLU A 221 -21.52 1.68 21.17
N PRO A 222 -20.92 2.55 22.00
CA PRO A 222 -19.94 2.13 23.00
C PRO A 222 -20.62 1.58 24.27
N PRO A 223 -19.86 0.93 25.15
CA PRO A 223 -20.28 0.75 26.54
C PRO A 223 -20.54 2.13 27.19
N GLY A 224 -21.67 2.29 27.88
CA GLY A 224 -22.01 3.54 28.58
C GLY A 224 -22.75 4.59 27.74
N TYR A 225 -23.26 4.23 26.55
CA TYR A 225 -24.24 5.07 25.84
C TYR A 225 -25.53 5.23 26.69
N PRO A 226 -26.16 6.42 26.73
CA PRO A 226 -25.83 7.67 26.03
C PRO A 226 -24.84 8.59 26.74
N GLY A 227 -24.29 8.20 27.90
CA GLY A 227 -23.30 8.99 28.64
C GLY A 227 -21.98 9.22 27.88
N ILE A 228 -21.58 8.23 27.07
CA ILE A 228 -20.52 8.37 26.05
C ILE A 228 -21.19 8.34 24.68
N ASN A 229 -21.26 9.49 24.01
CA ASN A 229 -22.00 9.64 22.75
C ASN A 229 -21.07 10.01 21.57
N PRO A 230 -20.84 9.09 20.62
CA PRO A 230 -20.04 9.33 19.41
C PRO A 230 -20.66 10.33 18.42
N GLY A 231 -21.96 10.57 18.50
CA GLY A 231 -22.68 11.52 17.65
C GLY A 231 -24.16 11.15 17.41
N PRO A 232 -24.92 12.04 16.74
CA PRO A 232 -26.37 11.92 16.61
C PRO A 232 -26.85 10.78 15.70
N GLN A 233 -25.97 10.22 14.85
CA GLN A 233 -26.27 9.14 13.91
C GLN A 233 -25.55 7.85 14.32
N THR A 234 -25.36 7.66 15.63
CA THR A 234 -24.73 6.45 16.19
C THR A 234 -25.62 5.25 15.94
N LEU A 235 -25.06 4.16 15.41
CA LEU A 235 -25.78 2.91 15.25
C LEU A 235 -25.90 2.20 16.61
N LEU A 236 -27.13 1.85 16.99
CA LEU A 236 -27.46 1.31 18.31
C LEU A 236 -27.88 -0.15 18.20
N SER A 237 -27.48 -0.98 19.17
CA SER A 237 -27.77 -2.42 19.12
C SER A 237 -29.26 -2.74 19.30
N ASP A 238 -29.99 -1.85 19.99
CA ASP A 238 -31.41 -1.96 20.32
C ASP A 238 -32.33 -1.07 19.45
N ALA A 239 -31.76 -0.29 18.52
CA ALA A 239 -32.56 0.48 17.58
C ALA A 239 -33.22 -0.42 16.52
N PRO A 240 -34.42 -0.05 16.03
CA PRO A 240 -35.03 -0.70 14.87
C PRO A 240 -34.11 -0.65 13.65
N GLU A 241 -34.14 -1.71 12.84
CA GLU A 241 -33.36 -1.84 11.60
C GLU A 241 -33.49 -0.60 10.69
N GLU A 242 -34.71 -0.12 10.48
CA GLU A 242 -34.98 1.02 9.60
C GLU A 242 -34.27 2.31 10.07
N GLU A 243 -34.12 2.49 11.38
CA GLU A 243 -33.46 3.64 11.98
C GLU A 243 -31.94 3.57 11.82
N ASN A 244 -31.35 2.38 12.03
CA ASN A 244 -29.93 2.14 11.77
C ASN A 244 -29.61 2.29 10.28
N LEU A 245 -30.45 1.76 9.37
CA LEU A 245 -30.26 1.90 7.92
C LEU A 245 -30.37 3.36 7.46
N LYS A 246 -31.29 4.13 8.05
CA LYS A 246 -31.38 5.57 7.78
C LYS A 246 -30.11 6.30 8.22
N SER A 247 -29.63 6.01 9.44
CA SER A 247 -28.40 6.59 9.97
C SER A 247 -27.18 6.23 9.12
N LEU A 248 -27.09 4.97 8.70
CA LEU A 248 -26.05 4.49 7.81
C LEU A 248 -26.07 5.22 6.46
N ARG A 249 -27.23 5.30 5.79
CA ARG A 249 -27.36 6.00 4.50
C ARG A 249 -26.98 7.48 4.63
N TRP A 250 -27.39 8.13 5.72
CA TRP A 250 -26.98 9.49 6.01
C TRP A 250 -25.45 9.60 6.10
N MET A 251 -24.78 8.69 6.82
CA MET A 251 -23.32 8.67 6.94
C MET A 251 -22.61 8.39 5.61
N LEU A 252 -23.11 7.44 4.81
CA LEU A 252 -22.58 7.11 3.49
C LEU A 252 -22.71 8.28 2.51
N SER A 253 -23.69 9.17 2.71
CA SER A 253 -23.94 10.32 1.84
C SER A 253 -23.00 11.52 2.08
N ARG A 254 -22.23 11.51 3.18
CA ARG A 254 -21.47 12.68 3.65
C ARG A 254 -20.37 13.13 2.70
N PHE A 255 -19.73 12.18 2.03
CA PHE A 255 -18.72 12.42 1.00
C PHE A 255 -18.54 11.18 0.14
N ALA A 256 -17.96 11.34 -1.03
CA ALA A 256 -17.57 10.26 -1.93
C ALA A 256 -16.06 10.02 -1.91
N GLY A 257 -15.64 8.84 -2.37
CA GLY A 257 -14.22 8.52 -2.58
C GLY A 257 -13.58 7.65 -1.50
N PHE A 258 -14.38 7.02 -0.65
CA PHE A 258 -13.92 5.99 0.28
C PHE A 258 -13.97 4.59 -0.34
N THR A 259 -13.04 3.72 0.06
CA THR A 259 -12.97 2.31 -0.36
C THR A 259 -13.84 1.41 0.47
N GLY A 260 -14.10 1.80 1.72
CA GLY A 260 -14.93 1.05 2.65
C GLY A 260 -15.30 1.85 3.89
N ILE A 261 -15.92 1.15 4.82
CA ILE A 261 -16.34 1.65 6.13
C ILE A 261 -15.51 0.97 7.22
N THR A 262 -15.35 1.64 8.36
CA THR A 262 -14.74 1.11 9.57
C THR A 262 -15.52 1.60 10.78
N ASN A 263 -15.41 0.95 11.92
CA ASN A 263 -16.05 1.42 13.15
C ASN A 263 -15.31 2.62 13.77
N TYR A 264 -16.06 3.42 14.51
CA TYR A 264 -15.60 4.33 15.54
C TYR A 264 -16.33 3.97 16.83
N MET A 265 -15.58 3.49 17.82
CA MET A 265 -16.13 2.80 19.00
C MET A 265 -16.89 1.51 18.63
N GLY A 266 -18.04 1.23 19.26
CA GLY A 266 -18.85 0.04 18.97
C GLY A 266 -18.70 -1.14 19.91
N GLY A 267 -18.11 -0.97 21.10
CA GLY A 267 -17.90 -2.09 22.03
C GLY A 267 -19.19 -2.83 22.44
N ARG A 268 -20.34 -2.13 22.46
CA ARG A 268 -21.65 -2.78 22.69
C ARG A 268 -22.27 -3.24 21.37
N PHE A 269 -22.29 -2.39 20.35
CA PHE A 269 -22.89 -2.72 19.04
C PHE A 269 -22.29 -3.98 18.41
N LEU A 270 -20.96 -4.10 18.41
CA LEU A 270 -20.25 -5.24 17.81
C LEU A 270 -20.33 -6.53 18.63
N ALA A 271 -20.76 -6.44 19.90
CA ALA A 271 -20.95 -7.59 20.78
C ALA A 271 -22.30 -8.30 20.57
N VAL A 272 -23.22 -7.67 19.82
CA VAL A 272 -24.55 -8.20 19.50
C VAL A 272 -24.59 -8.54 18.00
N PRO A 273 -24.39 -9.82 17.60
CA PRO A 273 -24.31 -10.21 16.19
C PRO A 273 -25.56 -9.82 15.38
N ASP A 274 -26.73 -9.91 16.00
CA ASP A 274 -28.01 -9.57 15.35
C ASP A 274 -28.10 -8.08 14.97
N SER A 275 -27.35 -7.20 15.65
CA SER A 275 -27.31 -5.77 15.33
C SER A 275 -26.47 -5.47 14.07
N LEU A 276 -25.61 -6.40 13.65
CA LEU A 276 -24.82 -6.27 12.42
C LEU A 276 -25.64 -6.60 11.16
N ALA A 277 -26.69 -7.41 11.30
CA ALA A 277 -27.61 -7.67 10.21
C ALA A 277 -28.80 -6.70 10.34
N PRO A 278 -29.11 -5.85 9.34
CA PRO A 278 -28.65 -5.82 7.93
C PRO A 278 -27.89 -4.53 7.58
N VAL A 279 -27.16 -4.00 8.57
CA VAL A 279 -26.44 -2.72 8.48
C VAL A 279 -25.19 -2.87 7.61
#